data_AF-A0A645CKH0-F1
#
_entry.id   AF-A0A645CKH0-F1
#
_cell.length_a   1.000
_cell.length_b   1.000
_cell.length_c   1.000
_cell.angle_alpha   90.00
_cell.angle_beta   90.00
_cell.angle_gamma   90.00
#
_symmetry.space_group_name_H-M   'P 1'
#
loop_
_entity.id
_entity.type
_entity.pdbx_description
1 polymer ?
#
loop_
_entity_poly.entity_id
_entity_poly.type
_entity_poly.pdbx_seq_one_letter_code
_entity_poly.pdbx_strand_id
1 'polypeptide(L)'
;MGGRLKDLYGSKYYSIGFEFYSGSFNALKIDPATNSVISLDKFTIEKCNEKAFASVLNNTSIPLGFIDFKSAAKNPKVNKLLNRGQYMHFIGATYTGVEDQTFELQKPIRDYDGLIFISNTTESKMLKE
;
A
#
# COMPACT_ATOMS: atom_id res chain seq x y z
N MET A 1 -12.87 2.11 -8.95
CA MET A 1 -12.60 2.41 -10.39
C MET A 1 -11.81 1.31 -11.09
N GLY A 2 -10.72 0.79 -10.51
CA GLY A 2 -9.88 -0.26 -11.14
C GLY A 2 -10.63 -1.49 -11.68
N GLY A 3 -11.61 -2.02 -10.94
CA GLY A 3 -12.41 -3.17 -11.42
C GLY A 3 -13.13 -2.91 -12.75
N ARG A 4 -13.80 -1.76 -12.90
CA ARG A 4 -14.48 -1.38 -14.15
C ARG A 4 -13.48 -1.17 -15.31
N LEU A 5 -12.28 -0.66 -15.01
CA LEU A 5 -11.22 -0.52 -16.00
C LEU A 5 -10.70 -1.90 -16.46
N LYS A 6 -10.57 -2.86 -15.53
CA LYS A 6 -10.22 -4.24 -15.88
C LYS A 6 -11.30 -4.89 -16.72
N ASP A 7 -12.57 -4.70 -16.40
CA ASP A 7 -13.70 -5.20 -17.20
C ASP A 7 -13.67 -4.65 -18.64
N LEU A 8 -13.41 -3.35 -18.80
CA LEU A 8 -13.44 -2.67 -20.09
C LEU A 8 -12.23 -3.00 -20.98
N TYR A 9 -11.03 -3.04 -20.39
CA TYR A 9 -9.77 -3.11 -21.13
C TYR A 9 -9.09 -4.49 -21.05
N GLY A 10 -9.52 -5.36 -20.15
CA GLY A 10 -9.00 -6.71 -19.99
C GLY A 10 -7.47 -6.74 -19.84
N SER A 11 -6.79 -7.44 -20.75
CA SER A 11 -5.33 -7.57 -20.77
C SER A 11 -4.59 -6.29 -21.15
N LYS A 12 -5.28 -5.26 -21.67
CA LYS A 12 -4.68 -3.95 -21.97
C LYS A 12 -4.58 -3.05 -20.74
N TYR A 13 -5.23 -3.43 -19.64
CA TYR A 13 -5.13 -2.73 -18.35
C TYR A 13 -4.24 -3.51 -17.39
N TYR A 14 -3.20 -2.82 -16.92
CA TYR A 14 -2.23 -3.33 -15.97
C TYR A 14 -2.31 -2.50 -14.69
N SER A 15 -2.77 -3.11 -13.60
CA SER A 15 -2.94 -2.47 -12.30
C SER A 15 -1.65 -2.60 -11.48
N ILE A 16 -1.11 -1.48 -11.00
CA ILE A 16 0.08 -1.43 -10.15
C ILE A 16 -0.35 -0.97 -8.77
N GLY A 17 -0.16 -1.82 -7.76
CA GLY A 17 -0.31 -1.43 -6.37
C GLY A 17 0.95 -0.77 -5.83
N PHE A 18 0.81 -0.11 -4.69
CA PHE A 18 1.90 0.54 -3.98
C PHE A 18 1.90 0.08 -2.53
N GLU A 19 3.08 -0.16 -1.97
CA GLU A 19 3.25 -0.57 -0.58
C GLU A 19 4.56 -0.01 -0.01
N PHE A 20 4.59 0.31 1.28
CA PHE A 20 5.79 0.79 1.95
C PHE A 20 5.92 0.24 3.37
N TYR A 21 7.16 0.18 3.88
CA TYR A 21 7.44 -0.40 5.21
C TYR A 21 7.64 0.64 6.32
N SER A 22 8.37 1.71 6.05
CA SER A 22 8.49 2.82 6.99
C SER A 22 8.55 4.13 6.24
N GLY A 23 8.55 5.23 6.98
CA GLY A 23 8.71 6.56 6.41
C GLY A 23 7.60 7.50 6.79
N SER A 24 7.56 8.62 6.07
CA SER A 24 6.63 9.71 6.34
C SER A 24 5.74 10.03 5.14
N PHE A 25 4.55 10.53 5.42
CA PHE A 25 3.58 10.98 4.42
C PHE A 25 2.74 12.12 4.98
N ASN A 26 2.14 12.92 4.10
CA ASN A 26 1.19 13.95 4.49
C ASN A 26 -0.23 13.41 4.38
N ALA A 27 -1.05 13.66 5.40
CA ALA A 27 -2.48 13.33 5.35
C ALA A 27 -3.29 14.33 6.20
N LEU A 28 -4.58 14.41 5.91
CA LEU A 28 -5.53 15.15 6.74
C LEU A 28 -5.76 14.40 8.04
N LYS A 29 -5.43 15.06 9.14
CA LYS A 29 -5.79 14.60 10.48
C LYS A 29 -7.28 14.83 10.68
N ILE A 30 -7.99 13.78 11.06
CA ILE A 30 -9.43 13.84 11.36
C ILE A 30 -9.67 13.67 12.85
N ASP A 31 -10.66 14.40 13.38
CA ASP A 31 -11.21 14.16 14.71
C ASP A 31 -12.10 12.90 14.64
N PRO A 32 -11.75 11.81 15.35
CA PRO A 32 -12.54 10.58 15.30
C PRO A 32 -13.96 10.74 15.87
N ALA A 33 -14.21 11.73 16.74
CA ALA A 33 -15.53 11.94 17.33
C ALA A 33 -16.49 12.69 16.39
N THR A 34 -15.97 13.63 15.60
CA THR A 34 -16.79 14.50 14.74
C THR A 34 -16.59 14.27 13.24
N ASN A 35 -15.62 13.41 12.88
CA ASN A 35 -15.15 13.18 11.52
C ASN A 35 -14.74 14.46 10.76
N SER A 36 -14.41 15.53 11.50
CA SER A 36 -14.02 16.81 10.93
C SER A 36 -12.51 16.86 10.70
N VAL A 37 -12.09 17.54 9.63
CA VAL A 37 -10.68 17.77 9.33
C VAL A 37 -10.12 18.79 10.32
N ILE A 38 -9.04 18.43 11.00
CA ILE A 38 -8.32 19.28 11.96
C ILE A 38 -7.23 20.06 11.24
N SER A 39 -6.35 19.35 10.52
CA SER A 39 -5.16 19.91 9.90
C SER A 39 -4.59 18.98 8.82
N LEU A 40 -3.70 19.50 7.98
CA LEU A 40 -2.80 18.68 7.16
C LEU A 40 -1.51 18.46 7.95
N ASP A 41 -1.28 17.22 8.36
CA ASP A 41 -0.14 16.85 9.20
C ASP A 41 0.81 15.90 8.45
N LYS A 42 2.08 15.94 8.85
CA LYS A 42 3.04 14.88 8.54
C LYS A 42 2.85 13.76 9.54
N PHE A 43 2.64 12.55 9.04
CA PHE A 43 2.65 11.31 9.82
C PHE A 43 3.90 10.51 9.50
N THR A 44 4.34 9.73 10.48
CA THR A 44 5.51 8.86 10.36
C THR A 44 5.16 7.48 10.88
N ILE A 45 5.45 6.46 10.07
CA ILE A 45 5.48 5.05 10.47
C ILE A 45 6.95 4.67 10.62
N GLU A 46 7.42 4.50 11.85
CA GLU A 46 8.82 4.14 12.12
C GLU A 46 9.13 2.71 11.65
N LYS A 47 8.18 1.80 11.88
CA LYS A 47 8.28 0.39 11.53
C LYS A 47 6.86 -0.14 11.31
N CYS A 48 6.60 -0.70 10.13
CA CYS A 48 5.30 -1.31 9.85
C CYS A 48 5.00 -2.47 10.80
N ASN A 49 3.70 -2.69 11.05
CA ASN A 49 3.20 -3.86 11.76
C ASN A 49 3.67 -5.17 11.08
N GLU A 50 4.09 -6.16 11.88
CA GLU A 50 4.60 -7.46 11.38
C GLU A 50 3.56 -8.27 10.58
N LYS A 51 2.27 -8.00 10.78
CA LYS A 51 1.18 -8.63 10.03
C LYS A 51 1.00 -8.07 8.62
N ALA A 52 1.53 -6.88 8.35
CA ALA A 52 1.38 -6.22 7.07
C ALA A 52 2.21 -6.90 5.98
N PHE A 53 1.75 -6.81 4.75
CA PHE A 53 2.45 -7.34 3.59
C PHE A 53 3.80 -6.65 3.39
N ALA A 54 3.86 -5.35 3.68
CA ALA A 54 5.08 -4.55 3.72
C ALA A 54 6.20 -5.20 4.56
N SER A 55 5.87 -5.81 5.71
CA SER A 55 6.86 -6.50 6.56
C SER A 55 7.45 -7.73 5.88
N VAL A 56 6.64 -8.47 5.12
CA VAL A 56 7.12 -9.61 4.31
C VAL A 56 8.04 -9.14 3.19
N LEU A 57 7.69 -8.03 2.53
CA LEU A 57 8.49 -7.45 1.44
C LEU A 57 9.81 -6.87 1.95
N ASN A 58 9.80 -6.22 3.12
CA ASN A 58 10.99 -5.66 3.74
C ASN A 58 12.05 -6.73 4.10
N ASN A 59 11.62 -7.95 4.41
CA ASN A 59 12.54 -9.08 4.68
C ASN A 59 13.38 -9.50 3.46
N THR A 60 13.07 -9.00 2.27
CA THR A 60 13.92 -9.20 1.09
C THR A 60 15.18 -8.32 1.10
N SER A 61 15.23 -7.31 1.97
CA SER A 61 16.28 -6.29 2.02
C SER A 61 16.44 -5.48 0.73
N ILE A 62 15.42 -5.49 -0.14
CA ILE A 62 15.37 -4.68 -1.36
C ILE A 62 14.66 -3.37 -1.02
N PRO A 63 15.35 -2.21 -1.07
CA PRO A 63 14.79 -0.94 -0.60
C PRO A 63 13.76 -0.32 -1.55
N LEU A 64 13.89 -0.59 -2.85
CA LEU A 64 12.96 -0.16 -3.88
C LEU A 64 12.82 -1.32 -4.87
N GLY A 65 11.61 -1.83 -5.01
CA GLY A 65 11.35 -3.00 -5.83
C GLY A 65 10.07 -2.87 -6.63
N PHE A 66 10.08 -3.47 -7.82
CA PHE A 66 8.86 -3.76 -8.57
C PHE A 66 8.72 -5.27 -8.72
N ILE A 67 7.52 -5.78 -8.46
CA ILE A 67 7.21 -7.20 -8.59
C ILE A 67 6.09 -7.35 -9.61
N ASP A 68 6.41 -7.93 -10.78
CA ASP A 68 5.40 -8.40 -11.74
C ASP A 68 4.79 -9.71 -11.23
N PHE A 69 3.51 -9.70 -10.85
CA PHE A 69 2.89 -10.87 -10.24
C PHE A 69 2.72 -12.02 -11.22
N LYS A 70 2.55 -11.75 -12.51
CA LYS A 70 2.46 -12.80 -13.54
C LYS A 70 3.76 -13.63 -13.61
N SER A 71 4.91 -12.98 -13.60
CA SER A 71 6.21 -13.66 -13.59
C SER A 71 6.53 -14.26 -12.23
N ALA A 72 6.26 -13.54 -11.14
CA ALA A 72 6.54 -14.00 -9.78
C ALA A 72 5.71 -15.23 -9.39
N ALA A 73 4.44 -15.32 -9.82
CA ALA A 73 3.56 -16.45 -9.56
C ALA A 73 3.98 -17.76 -10.27
N LYS A 74 5.00 -17.73 -11.15
CA LYS A 74 5.62 -18.96 -11.64
C LYS A 74 6.34 -19.73 -10.53
N ASN A 75 6.75 -19.06 -9.46
CA ASN A 75 7.24 -19.72 -8.25
C ASN A 75 6.05 -20.14 -7.35
N PRO A 76 5.86 -21.43 -7.02
CA PRO A 76 4.70 -21.90 -6.27
C PRO A 76 4.55 -21.28 -4.87
N LYS A 77 5.68 -20.99 -4.18
CA LYS A 77 5.64 -20.38 -2.84
C LYS A 77 5.18 -18.93 -2.92
N VAL A 78 5.67 -18.19 -3.92
CA VAL A 78 5.25 -16.81 -4.17
C VAL A 78 3.80 -16.77 -4.64
N ASN A 79 3.39 -17.67 -5.53
CA ASN A 79 1.99 -17.78 -5.96
C ASN A 79 1.06 -18.00 -4.76
N LYS A 80 1.39 -18.93 -3.86
CA LYS A 80 0.61 -19.19 -2.65
C LYS A 80 0.50 -17.95 -1.75
N LEU A 81 1.58 -17.19 -1.61
CA LEU A 81 1.59 -15.94 -0.84
C LEU A 81 0.67 -14.89 -1.48
N LEU A 82 0.81 -14.63 -2.79
CA LEU A 82 0.04 -13.63 -3.53
C LEU A 82 -1.44 -14.03 -3.71
N ASN A 83 -1.77 -15.32 -3.64
CA ASN A 83 -3.14 -15.84 -3.65
C ASN A 83 -3.78 -15.91 -2.25
N ARG A 84 -3.07 -15.56 -1.17
CA ARG A 84 -3.68 -15.45 0.15
C ARG A 84 -4.08 -13.99 0.42
N GLY A 85 -5.06 -13.79 1.29
CA GLY A 85 -5.29 -12.48 1.89
C GLY A 85 -4.01 -11.98 2.59
N GLN A 86 -3.64 -10.75 2.30
CA GLN A 86 -2.54 -10.00 2.92
C GLN A 86 -3.10 -8.68 3.45
N TYR A 87 -2.67 -8.27 4.64
CA TYR A 87 -2.98 -6.95 5.16
C TYR A 87 -2.10 -5.93 4.45
N MET A 88 -2.69 -5.05 3.66
CA MET A 88 -2.00 -3.99 2.92
C MET A 88 -2.44 -2.63 3.45
N HIS A 89 -1.57 -1.64 3.39
CA HIS A 89 -1.95 -0.28 3.80
C HIS A 89 -3.05 0.27 2.89
N PHE A 90 -4.09 0.80 3.52
CA PHE A 90 -5.19 1.54 2.92
C PHE A 90 -5.22 2.96 3.50
N ILE A 91 -4.09 3.64 3.33
CA ILE A 91 -3.90 5.03 3.77
C ILE A 91 -4.30 5.94 2.60
N GLY A 92 -5.39 6.67 2.79
CA GLY A 92 -5.91 7.63 1.82
C GLY A 92 -5.50 9.07 2.14
N ALA A 93 -6.36 10.02 1.73
CA ALA A 93 -6.16 11.44 2.02
C ALA A 93 -6.27 11.78 3.51
N THR A 94 -6.94 10.93 4.29
CA THR A 94 -7.16 11.10 5.73
C THR A 94 -6.45 10.00 6.52
N TYR A 95 -5.95 10.33 7.70
CA TYR A 95 -5.31 9.37 8.58
C TYR A 95 -5.62 9.66 10.06
N THR A 96 -5.91 8.61 10.82
CA THR A 96 -6.28 8.71 12.25
C THR A 96 -5.07 8.72 13.18
N GLY A 97 -3.86 8.50 12.66
CA GLY A 97 -2.65 8.34 13.46
C GLY A 97 -2.40 6.90 13.94
N VAL A 98 -3.31 5.96 13.66
CA VAL A 98 -3.21 4.57 14.13
C VAL A 98 -3.10 3.63 12.93
N GLU A 99 -1.89 3.13 12.67
CA GLU A 99 -1.57 2.29 11.50
C GLU A 99 -2.49 1.06 11.39
N ASP A 100 -2.71 0.35 12.51
CA ASP A 100 -3.51 -0.87 12.56
C ASP A 100 -4.97 -0.68 12.09
N GLN A 101 -5.49 0.55 12.12
CA GLN A 101 -6.83 0.89 11.64
C GLN A 101 -6.88 1.14 10.13
N THR A 102 -5.73 1.12 9.46
CA THR A 102 -5.61 1.44 8.03
C THR A 102 -5.29 0.24 7.18
N PHE A 103 -5.25 -0.97 7.74
CA PHE A 103 -5.05 -2.16 6.92
C PHE A 103 -6.35 -2.65 6.28
N GLU A 104 -6.25 -3.04 5.02
CA GLU A 104 -7.27 -3.84 4.35
C GLU A 104 -6.73 -5.21 4.00
N LEU A 105 -7.59 -6.23 4.16
CA LEU A 105 -7.29 -7.58 3.70
C LEU A 105 -7.53 -7.68 2.20
N GLN A 106 -6.45 -7.64 1.42
CA GLN A 106 -6.48 -7.69 -0.04
C GLN A 106 -5.88 -9.01 -0.53
N LYS A 107 -6.26 -9.43 -1.75
CA LYS A 107 -5.67 -10.61 -2.40
C LYS A 107 -4.79 -10.09 -3.53
N PRO A 108 -3.46 -9.96 -3.35
CA PRO A 108 -2.60 -9.21 -4.25
C PRO A 108 -2.78 -9.54 -5.73
N ILE A 109 -2.82 -10.83 -6.08
CA ILE A 109 -2.93 -11.28 -7.49
C ILE A 109 -4.32 -11.06 -8.11
N ARG A 110 -5.34 -10.80 -7.30
CA ARG A 110 -6.68 -10.43 -7.77
C ARG A 110 -6.76 -8.92 -8.00
N ASP A 111 -6.17 -8.15 -7.09
CA ASP A 111 -6.37 -6.70 -7.01
C ASP A 111 -5.35 -5.92 -7.89
N TYR A 112 -4.17 -6.50 -8.12
CA TYR A 112 -3.08 -5.89 -8.90
C TYR A 112 -2.42 -6.90 -9.85
N ASP A 113 -1.84 -6.40 -10.93
CA ASP A 113 -0.98 -7.17 -11.85
C ASP A 113 0.51 -7.09 -11.43
N GLY A 114 0.88 -6.03 -10.71
CA GLY A 114 2.19 -5.89 -10.07
C GLY A 114 2.16 -4.91 -8.89
N LEU A 115 3.28 -4.80 -8.17
CA LEU A 115 3.40 -3.96 -6.97
C LEU A 115 4.74 -3.24 -6.95
N ILE A 116 4.72 -1.95 -6.63
CA ILE A 116 5.91 -1.19 -6.23
C ILE A 116 6.00 -1.21 -4.71
N PHE A 117 7.17 -1.60 -4.20
CA PHE A 117 7.50 -1.56 -2.79
C PHE A 117 8.62 -0.56 -2.51
N ILE A 118 8.48 0.23 -1.45
CA ILE A 118 9.51 1.13 -0.94
C ILE A 118 9.75 0.85 0.55
N SER A 119 10.98 0.56 0.94
CA SER A 119 11.29 0.28 2.34
C SER A 119 11.13 1.50 3.23
N ASN A 120 11.55 2.68 2.77
CA ASN A 120 11.44 3.93 3.50
C ASN A 120 10.98 5.07 2.58
N THR A 121 9.86 5.70 2.93
CA THR A 121 9.28 6.84 2.20
C THR A 121 9.55 8.16 2.93
N THR A 122 9.44 9.27 2.20
CA THR A 122 9.44 10.62 2.76
C THR A 122 8.17 11.35 2.33
N GLU A 123 7.76 12.33 3.12
CA GLU A 123 6.56 13.08 2.84
C GLU A 123 6.66 13.86 1.53
N SER A 124 5.52 14.08 0.88
CA SER A 124 5.47 14.93 -0.30
C SER A 124 5.88 16.36 0.05
N LYS A 125 6.56 17.04 -0.87
CA LYS A 125 6.86 18.46 -0.72
C LYS A 125 5.64 19.28 -1.11
N MET A 126 5.02 19.94 -0.13
CA MET A 126 3.94 20.89 -0.41
C MET A 126 4.47 22.09 -1.19
N LEU A 127 3.76 22.47 -2.25
CA LEU A 127 4.02 23.72 -2.96
C LEU A 127 3.55 24.88 -2.06
N LYS A 128 4.36 25.93 -1.97
CA LYS A 128 3.93 27.17 -1.32
C LYS A 128 2.94 27.86 -2.27
N GLU A 129 1.81 28.28 -1.75
CA GLU A 129 0.88 29.20 -2.42
C GLU A 129 1.51 30.59 -2.58
#